data_AF-A0A9P7N384-F1
#
_entry.id   AF-A0A9P7N384-F1
#
_cell.length_a   1.000
_cell.length_b   1.000
_cell.length_c   1.000
_cell.angle_alpha   90.00
_cell.angle_beta   90.00
_cell.angle_gamma   90.00
#
_symmetry.space_group_name_H-M   'P 1'
#
loop_
_entity.id
_entity.type
_entity.pdbx_description
1 polymer ?
#
loop_
_entity_poly.entity_id
_entity_poly.type
_entity_poly.pdbx_seq_one_letter_code
_entity_poly.pdbx_strand_id
1 'polypeptide(L)'
;MLFVHTDQGGNDQQQHPLSVDIHPDAVSFLRKLVHGELQRYRAIVHLHNLRDAERKQAREKGPAPTLLESLDTYPTRINLRNLVEFPPKLALIPVKPIFLDVAWNYIDYPGRTTQSSASPAAAETTNTSQEQPKKKGWFGFGR
;
A
#
# COMPACT_ATOMS: atom_id res chain seq x y z
N MET A 1 0.51 -37.18 31.74
CA MET A 1 0.71 -38.46 32.45
C MET A 1 0.41 -38.17 33.92
N LEU A 2 -0.83 -38.43 34.36
CA LEU A 2 -1.26 -38.22 35.74
C LEU A 2 -0.82 -39.44 36.55
N PHE A 3 0.09 -39.24 37.51
CA PHE A 3 0.48 -40.29 38.44
C PHE A 3 -0.46 -40.24 39.65
N VAL A 4 -1.35 -41.22 39.75
CA VAL A 4 -2.15 -41.46 40.97
C VAL A 4 -1.34 -42.43 41.82
N HIS A 5 -0.76 -41.98 42.93
CA HIS A 5 -0.20 -42.87 43.93
C HIS A 5 -1.33 -43.35 44.85
N THR A 6 -1.64 -44.64 44.79
CA THR A 6 -2.46 -45.33 45.79
C THR A 6 -1.52 -46.09 46.72
N ASP A 7 -1.29 -45.56 47.92
CA ASP A 7 -0.67 -46.32 49.00
C ASP A 7 -1.80 -46.85 49.90
N GLN A 8 -1.92 -48.18 50.00
CA GLN A 8 -2.87 -48.85 50.90
C GLN A 8 -2.08 -49.48 52.06
N GLY A 9 -2.31 -48.97 53.27
CA GLY A 9 -1.76 -49.56 54.49
C GLY A 9 -2.41 -49.03 55.76
N GLY A 10 -3.56 -49.61 56.14
CA GLY A 10 -3.92 -49.88 57.54
C GLY A 10 -4.45 -48.77 58.45
N ASN A 11 -5.73 -48.93 58.82
CA ASN A 11 -6.41 -48.56 60.07
C ASN A 11 -7.01 -47.15 60.30
N ASP A 12 -8.25 -47.24 60.77
CA ASP A 12 -9.16 -46.29 61.43
C ASP A 12 -10.01 -45.32 60.59
N GLN A 13 -11.32 -45.57 60.69
CA GLN A 13 -12.45 -44.88 60.09
C GLN A 13 -12.60 -43.46 60.65
N GLN A 14 -12.00 -42.49 59.97
CA GLN A 14 -12.56 -41.16 59.81
C GLN A 14 -12.65 -40.92 58.31
N GLN A 15 -13.84 -41.15 57.74
CA GLN A 15 -14.12 -40.90 56.32
C GLN A 15 -14.12 -39.39 56.07
N HIS A 16 -12.92 -38.80 56.02
CA HIS A 16 -12.71 -37.52 55.38
C HIS A 16 -12.90 -37.71 53.88
N PRO A 17 -13.52 -36.74 53.18
CA PRO A 17 -13.69 -36.81 51.74
C PRO A 17 -12.31 -36.97 51.08
N LEU A 18 -12.24 -37.84 50.07
CA LEU A 18 -11.04 -38.13 49.30
C LEU A 18 -10.37 -36.80 48.86
N SER A 19 -9.23 -36.47 49.45
CA SER A 19 -8.53 -35.21 49.15
C SER A 19 -7.83 -35.34 47.81
N VAL A 20 -8.23 -34.53 46.85
CA VAL A 20 -7.52 -34.39 45.58
C VAL A 20 -6.42 -33.36 45.78
N ASP A 21 -5.18 -33.83 45.94
CA ASP A 21 -4.02 -32.94 46.05
C ASP A 21 -3.66 -32.39 44.67
N ILE A 22 -3.84 -31.07 44.51
CA ILE A 22 -3.52 -30.38 43.27
C ILE A 22 -2.10 -29.84 43.37
N HIS A 23 -1.18 -30.45 42.62
CA HIS A 23 0.21 -29.97 42.59
C HIS A 23 0.30 -28.58 41.91
N PRO A 24 0.97 -27.59 42.52
CA PRO A 24 1.05 -26.23 41.98
C PRO A 24 1.70 -26.20 40.58
N ASP A 25 2.63 -27.11 40.31
CA ASP A 25 3.26 -27.21 38.98
C ASP A 25 2.25 -27.59 37.89
N ALA A 26 1.31 -28.49 38.18
CA ALA A 26 0.28 -28.91 37.23
C ALA A 26 -0.65 -27.73 36.88
N VAL A 27 -0.99 -26.89 37.86
CA VAL A 27 -1.77 -25.66 37.64
C VAL A 27 -0.98 -24.67 36.80
N SER A 28 0.30 -24.48 37.10
CA SER A 28 1.17 -23.57 36.35
C SER A 28 1.35 -24.02 34.89
N PHE A 29 1.49 -25.33 34.67
CA PHE A 29 1.63 -25.95 33.36
C PHE A 29 0.34 -25.77 32.56
N LEU A 30 -0.81 -26.14 33.14
CA LEU A 30 -2.10 -25.98 32.49
C LEU A 30 -2.37 -24.51 32.13
N ARG A 31 -2.05 -23.58 33.04
CA ARG A 31 -2.18 -22.15 32.79
C ARG A 31 -1.33 -21.69 31.60
N LYS A 32 -0.07 -22.11 31.54
CA LYS A 32 0.82 -21.80 30.40
C LYS A 32 0.28 -22.38 29.10
N LEU A 33 -0.18 -23.63 29.12
CA LEU A 33 -0.74 -24.32 27.95
C LEU A 33 -1.97 -23.59 27.41
N VAL A 34 -2.95 -23.32 28.29
CA VAL A 34 -4.19 -22.62 27.91
C VAL A 34 -3.89 -21.21 27.41
N HIS A 35 -3.00 -20.47 28.07
CA HIS A 35 -2.58 -19.16 27.57
C HIS A 35 -1.88 -19.26 26.20
N GLY A 36 -1.02 -20.25 25.99
CA GLY A 36 -0.35 -20.48 24.71
C GLY A 36 -1.34 -20.72 23.58
N GLU A 37 -2.31 -21.61 23.78
CA GLU A 37 -3.35 -21.88 22.76
C GLU A 37 -4.23 -20.64 22.51
N LEU A 38 -4.63 -19.94 23.58
CA LEU A 38 -5.42 -18.71 23.44
C LEU A 38 -4.66 -17.65 22.61
N GLN A 39 -3.36 -17.46 22.88
CA GLN A 39 -2.53 -16.55 22.11
C GLN A 39 -2.38 -17.00 20.65
N ARG A 40 -2.23 -18.30 20.40
CA ARG A 40 -2.18 -18.86 19.04
C ARG A 40 -3.46 -18.54 18.26
N TYR A 41 -4.64 -18.79 18.84
CA TYR A 41 -5.91 -18.49 18.17
C TYR A 41 -6.08 -16.98 17.92
N ARG A 42 -5.72 -16.13 18.89
CA ARG A 42 -5.72 -14.67 18.71
C ARG A 42 -4.80 -14.23 17.57
N ALA A 43 -3.59 -14.77 17.51
CA ALA A 43 -2.63 -14.45 16.45
C ALA A 43 -3.15 -14.88 15.07
N ILE A 44 -3.79 -16.05 14.97
CA ILE A 44 -4.42 -16.53 13.74
C ILE A 44 -5.54 -15.57 13.31
N VAL A 45 -6.47 -15.23 14.21
CA VAL A 45 -7.56 -14.28 13.91
C VAL A 45 -7.01 -12.92 13.50
N HIS A 46 -6.01 -12.42 14.21
CA HIS A 46 -5.36 -11.15 13.88
C HIS A 46 -4.73 -11.17 12.49
N LEU A 47 -4.05 -12.27 12.12
CA LEU A 47 -3.49 -12.45 10.78
C LEU A 47 -4.56 -12.47 9.69
N HIS A 48 -5.73 -13.09 9.96
CA HIS A 48 -6.88 -13.04 9.06
C HIS A 48 -7.41 -11.63 8.90
N ASN A 49 -7.57 -10.88 10.00
CA ASN A 49 -8.01 -9.49 9.95
C ASN A 49 -7.05 -8.60 9.16
N LEU A 50 -5.74 -8.76 9.34
CA LEU A 50 -4.72 -8.04 8.55
C LEU A 50 -4.83 -8.37 7.06
N ARG A 51 -4.97 -9.65 6.72
CA ARG A 51 -5.16 -10.10 5.32
C ARG A 51 -6.42 -9.51 4.70
N ASP A 52 -7.51 -9.42 5.45
CA ASP A 52 -8.76 -8.85 4.95
C ASP A 52 -8.68 -7.33 4.82
N ALA A 53 -8.00 -6.64 5.75
CA ALA A 53 -7.72 -5.21 5.64
C ALA A 53 -6.87 -4.90 4.41
N GLU A 54 -5.79 -5.67 4.16
CA GLU A 54 -4.96 -5.54 2.95
C GLU A 54 -5.79 -5.76 1.68
N ARG A 55 -6.68 -6.76 1.65
CA ARG A 55 -7.59 -7.01 0.52
C ARG A 55 -8.58 -5.86 0.29
N LYS A 56 -9.10 -5.25 1.36
CA LYS A 56 -10.00 -4.08 1.27
C LYS A 56 -9.24 -2.88 0.72
N GLN A 57 -8.06 -2.58 1.24
CA GLN A 57 -7.19 -1.51 0.73
C GLN A 57 -6.83 -1.73 -0.74
N ALA A 58 -6.54 -2.96 -1.15
CA ALA A 58 -6.26 -3.29 -2.55
C ALA A 58 -7.48 -3.10 -3.47
N ARG A 59 -8.71 -3.23 -2.97
CA ARG A 59 -9.94 -2.92 -3.72
C ARG A 59 -10.18 -1.42 -3.83
N GLU A 60 -9.91 -0.66 -2.77
CA GLU A 60 -10.10 0.79 -2.73
C GLU A 60 -9.11 1.55 -3.62
N LYS A 61 -7.86 1.07 -3.74
CA LYS A 61 -6.82 1.70 -4.57
C LYS A 61 -7.01 1.50 -6.09
N GLY A 62 -8.09 0.84 -6.51
CA GLY A 62 -8.32 0.51 -7.92
C GLY A 62 -7.41 -0.61 -8.43
N PRO A 63 -7.46 -0.93 -9.74
CA PRO A 63 -6.61 -1.96 -10.32
C PRO A 63 -5.14 -1.59 -10.11
N ALA A 64 -4.41 -2.45 -9.39
CA ALA A 64 -2.99 -2.27 -9.18
C ALA A 64 -2.26 -2.27 -10.55
N PRO A 65 -1.23 -1.43 -10.74
CA PRO A 65 -0.40 -1.48 -11.93
C PRO A 65 0.17 -2.88 -12.14
N THR A 66 0.47 -3.24 -13.39
CA THR A 66 1.07 -4.55 -13.67
C THR A 66 2.44 -4.65 -13.02
N LEU A 67 2.89 -5.85 -12.66
CA LEU A 67 4.22 -6.01 -12.05
C LEU A 67 5.32 -5.44 -12.96
N LEU A 68 5.13 -5.51 -14.27
CA LEU A 68 6.02 -4.93 -15.27
C LEU A 68 6.20 -3.40 -15.10
N GLU A 69 5.15 -2.67 -14.71
CA GLU A 69 5.19 -1.21 -14.53
C GLU A 69 5.88 -0.81 -13.22
N SER A 70 5.91 -1.69 -12.21
CA SER A 70 6.52 -1.45 -10.90
C SER A 70 7.66 -2.43 -10.61
N LEU A 71 8.53 -2.65 -11.60
CA LEU A 71 9.74 -3.48 -11.44
C LEU A 71 10.82 -2.84 -10.55
N ASP A 72 10.71 -1.53 -10.34
CA ASP A 72 11.59 -0.72 -9.49
C ASP A 72 11.39 -1.02 -7.99
N THR A 73 10.18 -1.44 -7.60
CA THR A 73 9.79 -1.67 -6.21
C THR A 73 9.42 -3.13 -5.99
N TYR A 74 10.08 -3.81 -5.05
CA TYR A 74 9.74 -5.18 -4.71
C TYR A 74 8.43 -5.24 -3.89
N PRO A 75 7.35 -5.88 -4.37
CA PRO A 75 6.08 -5.89 -3.67
C PRO A 75 6.04 -6.93 -2.55
N THR A 76 5.34 -6.61 -1.45
CA THR A 76 5.12 -7.56 -0.34
C THR A 76 4.28 -8.77 -0.76
N ARG A 77 3.39 -8.62 -1.76
CA ARG A 77 2.60 -9.69 -2.34
C ARG A 77 2.57 -9.57 -3.85
N ILE A 78 2.83 -10.68 -4.54
CA ILE A 78 2.84 -10.74 -6.01
C ILE A 78 1.50 -11.28 -6.50
N ASN A 79 0.80 -10.51 -7.32
CA ASN A 79 -0.41 -10.96 -8.00
C ASN A 79 -0.04 -11.66 -9.32
N LEU A 80 0.06 -12.99 -9.31
CA LEU A 80 0.45 -13.79 -10.48
C LEU A 80 -0.50 -13.69 -11.69
N ARG A 81 -1.71 -13.14 -11.49
CA ARG A 81 -2.69 -12.92 -12.57
C ARG A 81 -2.45 -11.61 -13.34
N ASN A 82 -1.69 -10.67 -12.79
CA ASN A 82 -1.44 -9.35 -13.37
C ASN A 82 0.07 -9.07 -13.49
N LEU A 83 0.82 -10.06 -13.97
CA LEU A 83 2.27 -9.93 -14.16
C LEU A 83 2.60 -9.00 -15.31
N VAL A 84 1.92 -9.20 -16.44
CA VAL A 84 2.08 -8.44 -17.68
C VAL A 84 0.71 -8.22 -18.28
N GLU A 85 0.51 -7.08 -18.92
CA GLU A 85 -0.69 -6.80 -19.69
C GLU A 85 -0.69 -7.60 -20.99
N PHE A 86 -1.64 -8.53 -21.14
CA PHE A 86 -1.79 -9.34 -22.34
C PHE A 86 -3.27 -9.43 -22.77
N PRO A 87 -3.61 -9.18 -24.05
CA PRO A 87 -2.71 -8.79 -25.15
C PRO A 87 -2.11 -7.38 -24.95
N PRO A 88 -0.92 -7.11 -25.50
CA PRO A 88 -0.28 -5.81 -25.35
C PRO A 88 -1.14 -4.71 -25.95
N LYS A 89 -1.45 -3.67 -25.15
CA LYS A 89 -2.16 -2.49 -25.63
C LYS A 89 -1.22 -1.63 -26.46
N LEU A 90 -1.68 -1.23 -27.65
CA LEU A 90 -0.91 -0.32 -28.51
C LEU A 90 -0.95 1.09 -27.90
N ALA A 91 0.18 1.51 -27.32
CA ALA A 91 0.39 2.89 -26.89
C ALA A 91 1.05 3.69 -28.03
N LEU A 92 0.63 4.93 -28.22
CA LEU A 92 1.29 5.85 -29.14
C LEU A 92 2.64 6.26 -28.54
N ILE A 93 3.70 5.59 -28.98
CA ILE A 93 5.07 5.95 -28.61
C ILE A 93 5.58 6.94 -29.66
N PRO A 94 5.87 8.20 -29.29
CA PRO A 94 6.41 9.17 -30.24
C PRO A 94 7.78 8.69 -30.71
N VAL A 95 7.88 8.39 -32.00
CA VAL A 95 9.10 7.88 -32.63
C VAL A 95 10.20 8.95 -32.70
N LYS A 96 9.87 10.21 -32.41
CA LYS A 96 10.80 11.34 -32.41
C LYS A 96 10.72 12.10 -31.09
N PRO A 97 11.82 12.22 -30.33
CA PRO A 97 11.84 13.07 -29.15
C PRO A 97 11.65 14.53 -29.57
N ILE A 98 10.94 15.30 -28.74
CA ILE A 98 10.70 16.72 -28.98
C ILE A 98 12.00 17.44 -28.68
N PHE A 99 12.59 18.05 -29.72
CA PHE A 99 13.68 18.99 -29.57
C PHE A 99 13.11 20.39 -29.65
N LEU A 100 13.21 21.14 -28.54
CA LEU A 100 12.87 22.54 -28.49
C LEU A 100 14.14 23.35 -28.77
N ASP A 101 14.13 24.14 -29.84
CA ASP A 101 15.21 25.09 -30.09
C ASP A 101 15.02 26.33 -29.19
N VAL A 102 15.73 26.34 -28.06
CA VAL A 102 15.70 27.45 -27.09
C VAL A 102 16.48 28.67 -27.58
N ALA A 103 17.38 28.51 -28.56
CA ALA A 103 18.20 29.62 -29.06
C ALA A 103 17.34 30.67 -29.78
N TRP A 104 16.18 30.27 -30.31
CA TRP A 104 15.22 31.18 -30.92
C TRP A 104 14.71 32.27 -29.96
N ASN A 105 14.62 31.97 -28.66
CA ASN A 105 14.20 32.94 -27.65
C ASN A 105 15.22 34.06 -27.42
N TYR A 106 16.45 33.93 -27.96
CA TYR A 106 17.57 34.85 -27.73
C TYR A 106 18.01 35.58 -29.00
N ILE A 107 17.25 35.48 -30.11
CA ILE A 107 17.57 36.22 -31.34
C ILE A 107 17.01 37.64 -31.24
N ASP A 108 17.84 38.55 -30.74
CA ASP A 108 17.58 39.99 -30.78
C ASP A 108 18.23 40.61 -32.03
N TYR A 109 17.41 41.23 -32.88
CA TYR A 109 17.89 41.96 -34.05
C TYR A 109 18.20 43.41 -33.67
N PRO A 110 19.41 43.93 -33.97
CA PRO A 110 19.72 45.34 -33.74
C PRO A 110 18.82 46.21 -34.63
N GLY A 111 17.95 47.00 -33.99
CA GLY A 111 16.93 47.83 -34.64
C GLY A 111 15.49 47.55 -34.20
N ARG A 112 15.21 46.44 -33.50
CA ARG A 112 13.97 46.26 -32.76
C ARG A 112 14.14 46.88 -31.38
N THR A 113 13.63 48.10 -31.19
CA THR A 113 13.41 48.65 -29.85
C THR A 113 12.52 47.69 -29.08
N THR A 114 13.10 47.02 -28.10
CA THR A 114 12.45 46.07 -27.20
C THR A 114 11.31 46.76 -26.45
N GLN A 115 10.08 46.67 -26.95
CA GLN A 115 8.92 46.69 -26.03
C GLN A 115 8.88 45.32 -25.36
N SER A 116 9.61 45.26 -24.26
CA SER A 116 9.58 44.26 -23.18
C SER A 116 8.40 43.27 -23.27
N SER A 117 8.69 42.06 -23.74
CA SER A 117 7.97 40.89 -23.24
C SER A 117 8.71 40.44 -21.99
N ALA A 118 8.18 40.88 -20.85
CA ALA A 118 8.66 40.57 -19.51
C ALA A 118 8.96 39.07 -19.33
N SER A 119 10.11 38.82 -18.69
CA SER A 119 10.38 37.63 -17.89
C SER A 119 9.18 37.33 -16.97
N PRO A 120 8.79 36.06 -16.75
CA PRO A 120 7.77 35.74 -15.77
C PRO A 120 8.39 35.83 -14.37
N ALA A 121 8.50 37.04 -13.85
CA ALA A 121 8.70 37.27 -12.42
C ALA A 121 7.36 37.70 -11.83
N ALA A 122 6.84 36.84 -10.95
CA ALA A 122 5.80 37.11 -9.96
C ALA A 122 4.45 37.66 -10.47
N ALA A 123 3.42 36.83 -10.35
CA ALA A 123 2.04 37.23 -10.46
C ALA A 123 1.70 38.28 -9.39
N GLU A 124 1.41 39.50 -9.80
CA GLU A 124 0.50 40.38 -9.08
C GLU A 124 -0.62 40.86 -10.01
N THR A 125 -1.81 40.67 -9.47
CA THR A 125 -3.13 40.81 -10.04
C THR A 125 -3.44 42.26 -10.40
N THR A 126 -3.82 42.56 -11.64
CA THR A 126 -4.76 43.66 -11.90
C THR A 126 -5.45 43.53 -13.25
N ASN A 127 -6.78 43.46 -13.19
CA ASN A 127 -7.71 43.44 -14.30
C ASN A 127 -7.76 44.80 -14.99
N THR A 128 -7.62 44.86 -16.33
CA THR A 128 -8.53 45.66 -17.19
C THR A 128 -8.39 45.32 -18.68
N SER A 129 -9.53 44.94 -19.24
CA SER A 129 -10.03 45.04 -20.62
C SER A 129 -9.10 45.46 -21.77
N GLN A 130 -9.02 44.65 -22.84
CA GLN A 130 -9.75 44.85 -24.11
C GLN A 130 -9.25 43.89 -25.20
N GLU A 131 -10.24 43.20 -25.75
CA GLU A 131 -10.34 42.33 -26.93
C GLU A 131 -9.46 42.72 -28.14
N GLN A 132 -8.78 41.73 -28.75
CA GLN A 132 -8.60 41.58 -30.21
C GLN A 132 -8.19 40.13 -30.57
N PRO A 133 -8.59 39.63 -31.76
CA PRO A 133 -8.91 38.22 -31.96
C PRO A 133 -7.67 37.34 -32.15
N LYS A 134 -7.53 36.33 -31.29
CA LYS A 134 -6.53 35.27 -31.43
C LYS A 134 -6.81 34.49 -32.73
N LYS A 135 -5.89 34.61 -33.69
CA LYS A 135 -5.84 33.76 -34.89
C LYS A 135 -5.90 32.30 -34.43
N LYS A 136 -6.96 31.60 -34.82
CA LYS A 136 -7.17 30.18 -34.55
C LYS A 136 -5.98 29.40 -35.11
N GLY A 137 -5.11 28.94 -34.22
CA GLY A 137 -4.03 28.03 -34.54
C GLY A 137 -4.58 26.67 -34.95
N TRP A 138 -3.90 26.06 -35.92
CA TRP A 138 -4.11 24.71 -36.43
C TRP A 138 -3.81 23.65 -35.34
N PHE A 139 -4.66 23.57 -34.33
CA PHE A 139 -4.72 22.44 -33.41
C PHE A 139 -6.17 21.96 -33.36
N GLY A 140 -6.63 21.41 -34.48
CA GLY A 140 -7.86 20.62 -34.53
C GLY A 140 -7.58 19.25 -33.95
N PHE A 141 -7.62 19.11 -32.63
CA PHE A 141 -7.80 17.80 -32.00
C PHE A 141 -9.22 17.34 -32.33
N GLY A 142 -9.28 16.31 -33.19
CA GLY A 142 -10.51 15.64 -33.60
C GLY A 142 -11.27 15.10 -32.39
N ARG A 143 -12.59 15.13 -32.55
CA ARG A 143 -13.61 14.62 -31.64
C ARG A 143 -13.51 13.10 -31.52
#